data_AF-A0A5D0PAI8-F1
#
_entry.id   AF-A0A5D0PAI8-F1
#
_cell.length_a   1.000
_cell.length_b   1.000
_cell.length_c   1.000
_cell.angle_alpha   90.00
_cell.angle_beta   90.00
_cell.angle_gamma   90.00
#
_symmetry.space_group_name_H-M   'P 1'
#
loop_
_entity.id
_entity.type
_entity.pdbx_description
1 polymer ?
#
loop_
_entity_poly.entity_id
_entity_poly.type
_entity_poly.pdbx_seq_one_letter_code
_entity_poly.pdbx_strand_id
1 'polypeptide(L)'
;MEILVAVIALAGALLAAVTTVALIQRLRDEPEGWLIAWTVAVAGLCLSLTVIAIGYLLGFGGVTFRIYQITGALVAPLWLAIGLVQLLSEKVPPRFLAWLLGIALTFVSVVIMVWDPLKTDDMGKSLPSASTHWNVFPGYLLTGAHVVALIVMLAMLVVAGIKWRNGDEYDTDNLHATVVIVPSGLALVGAMRFSVPPLFTTALLAVAAAAVWYTVLRPLAPYEDDDDDDFDDDRDERPSRREERSQRREERPAALDERQMTPGGAHMGPGGGHSMGHMGPDGRQMAPAERPMFRDELPQQGGRRGEPVPAADLPPAPPRRASGLGDLVAEYRAGDEGYRQREVDYAARMAGQLDDGPSTGYIMNGAPPMTPPAPATGAIFPGADLFSPAQQQPGSGRPSPTIYGLLTVFTIVDGAGDAFDRLAEATVEAVRRGEPDTLVYACHAVKSAPLQRIVYELYRDEVAYRDHQRQPHVERFVNERQAMVLATNVIELNVNAAKVVPLPTVTY
;
A
#
# COMPACT_ATOMS: atom_id res chain seq x y z
N MET A 1 -35.35 -4.54 25.99
CA MET A 1 -33.95 -4.94 25.69
C MET A 1 -33.86 -5.84 24.47
N GLU A 2 -34.65 -6.91 24.38
CA GLU A 2 -34.64 -7.84 23.23
C GLU A 2 -34.80 -7.16 21.86
N ILE A 3 -35.80 -6.28 21.70
CA ILE A 3 -36.05 -5.53 20.46
C ILE A 3 -34.82 -4.68 20.07
N LEU A 4 -34.17 -4.04 21.04
CA LEU A 4 -32.98 -3.23 20.78
C LEU A 4 -31.82 -4.08 20.25
N VAL A 5 -31.59 -5.26 20.82
CA VAL A 5 -30.56 -6.19 20.35
C VAL A 5 -30.86 -6.67 18.94
N ALA A 6 -32.12 -7.02 18.64
CA ALA A 6 -32.54 -7.42 17.30
C ALA A 6 -32.31 -6.31 16.25
N VAL A 7 -32.62 -5.05 16.60
CA VAL A 7 -32.41 -3.90 15.70
C VAL A 7 -30.91 -3.66 15.46
N ILE A 8 -30.06 -3.74 16.49
CA ILE A 8 -28.60 -3.60 16.34
C ILE A 8 -28.05 -4.74 15.48
N ALA A 9 -28.52 -5.96 15.70
CA ALA A 9 -28.13 -7.13 14.91
C ALA A 9 -28.49 -6.95 13.44
N LEU A 10 -29.72 -6.49 13.14
CA LEU A 10 -30.17 -6.23 11.78
C LEU A 10 -29.34 -5.13 11.11
N ALA A 11 -29.12 -4.01 11.80
CA ALA A 11 -28.32 -2.90 11.27
C ALA A 11 -26.87 -3.32 11.00
N GLY A 12 -26.26 -4.08 11.92
CA GLY A 12 -24.92 -4.65 11.75
C GLY A 12 -24.85 -5.67 10.62
N ALA A 13 -25.87 -6.50 10.43
CA ALA A 13 -25.96 -7.45 9.32
C ALA A 13 -26.04 -6.73 7.96
N LEU A 14 -26.83 -5.65 7.86
CA LEU A 14 -26.89 -4.83 6.65
C LEU A 14 -25.55 -4.17 6.34
N LEU A 15 -24.88 -3.60 7.34
CA LEU A 15 -23.53 -3.05 7.18
C LEU A 15 -22.56 -4.12 6.70
N ALA A 16 -22.53 -5.28 7.36
CA ALA A 16 -21.66 -6.39 6.97
C ALA A 16 -21.95 -6.88 5.54
N ALA A 17 -23.22 -6.97 5.14
CA ALA A 17 -23.60 -7.34 3.78
C ALA A 17 -23.06 -6.35 2.73
N VAL A 18 -23.21 -5.04 2.96
CA VAL A 18 -22.66 -4.00 2.08
C VAL A 18 -21.14 -4.09 2.01
N THR A 19 -20.47 -4.26 3.16
CA THR A 19 -19.02 -4.43 3.23
C THR A 19 -18.55 -5.67 2.47
N THR A 20 -19.24 -6.82 2.61
CA THR A 20 -18.93 -8.04 1.85
C THR A 20 -19.07 -7.80 0.35
N VAL A 21 -20.13 -7.13 -0.11
CA VAL A 21 -20.31 -6.82 -1.54
C VAL A 21 -19.21 -5.90 -2.05
N ALA A 22 -18.84 -4.86 -1.29
CA ALA A 22 -17.75 -3.96 -1.67
C ALA A 22 -16.40 -4.67 -1.77
N LEU A 23 -16.10 -5.56 -0.82
CA LEU A 23 -14.90 -6.41 -0.85
C LEU A 23 -14.90 -7.35 -2.06
N ILE A 24 -16.04 -7.97 -2.39
CA ILE A 24 -16.16 -8.84 -3.58
C ILE A 24 -15.97 -8.06 -4.88
N GLN A 25 -16.47 -6.83 -4.96
CA GLN A 25 -16.25 -5.96 -6.12
C GLN A 25 -14.76 -5.65 -6.26
N ARG A 26 -14.12 -5.19 -5.19
CA ARG A 26 -12.67 -4.91 -5.19
C ARG A 26 -11.84 -6.14 -5.52
N LEU A 27 -12.21 -7.32 -5.02
CA LEU A 27 -11.53 -8.58 -5.30
C LEU A 27 -11.57 -8.97 -6.79
N ARG A 28 -12.57 -8.51 -7.55
CA ARG A 28 -12.64 -8.75 -9.01
C ARG A 28 -11.65 -7.89 -9.78
N ASP A 29 -11.34 -6.71 -9.25
CA ASP A 29 -10.43 -5.76 -9.86
C ASP A 29 -8.98 -6.04 -9.42
N GLU A 30 -8.78 -6.37 -8.14
CA GLU A 30 -7.49 -6.61 -7.47
C GLU A 30 -7.55 -7.93 -6.68
N PRO A 31 -7.04 -9.07 -7.19
CA PRO A 31 -7.12 -10.36 -6.53
C PRO A 31 -6.09 -10.51 -5.39
N GLU A 32 -6.32 -9.81 -4.28
CA GLU A 32 -5.42 -9.82 -3.13
C GLU A 32 -5.82 -10.78 -2.00
N GLY A 33 -4.81 -11.42 -1.38
CA GLY A 33 -5.03 -12.44 -0.35
C GLY A 33 -5.78 -11.93 0.89
N TRP A 34 -5.50 -10.69 1.32
CA TRP A 34 -6.17 -10.08 2.48
C TRP A 34 -7.63 -9.74 2.18
N LEU A 35 -7.96 -9.36 0.94
CA LEU A 35 -9.34 -9.09 0.50
C LEU A 35 -10.18 -10.35 0.60
N ILE A 36 -9.66 -11.50 0.14
CA ILE A 36 -10.34 -12.79 0.26
C ILE A 36 -10.61 -13.10 1.74
N ALA A 37 -9.57 -12.99 2.58
CA ALA A 37 -9.69 -13.34 4.00
C ALA A 37 -10.71 -12.45 4.74
N TRP A 38 -10.68 -11.13 4.54
CA TRP A 38 -11.63 -10.23 5.17
C TRP A 38 -13.04 -10.33 4.57
N THR A 39 -13.18 -10.74 3.31
CA THR A 39 -14.50 -11.09 2.74
C THR A 39 -15.12 -12.25 3.52
N VAL A 40 -14.35 -13.32 3.78
CA VAL A 40 -14.80 -14.48 4.57
C VAL A 40 -15.17 -14.05 5.99
N ALA A 41 -14.34 -13.23 6.63
CA ALA A 41 -14.60 -12.73 7.99
C ALA A 41 -15.92 -11.94 8.06
N VAL A 42 -16.12 -10.97 7.17
CA VAL A 42 -17.30 -10.11 7.17
C VAL A 42 -18.56 -10.87 6.73
N ALA A 43 -18.45 -11.79 5.77
CA ALA A 43 -19.58 -12.66 5.41
C ALA A 43 -20.01 -13.52 6.62
N GLY A 44 -19.04 -14.01 7.41
CA GLY A 44 -19.31 -14.70 8.67
C GLY A 44 -20.01 -13.82 9.71
N LEU A 45 -19.56 -12.57 9.87
CA LEU A 45 -20.21 -11.57 10.73
C LEU A 45 -21.64 -11.26 10.27
N CYS A 46 -21.86 -11.09 8.97
CA CYS A 46 -23.18 -10.86 8.36
C CYS A 46 -24.14 -12.00 8.71
N LEU A 47 -23.71 -13.24 8.49
CA LEU A 47 -24.52 -14.42 8.79
C LEU A 47 -24.79 -14.56 10.30
N SER A 48 -23.77 -14.30 11.13
CA SER A 48 -23.90 -14.30 12.59
C SER A 48 -24.94 -13.29 13.07
N LEU A 49 -24.82 -12.03 12.64
CA LEU A 49 -25.72 -10.95 13.03
C LEU A 49 -27.14 -11.16 12.50
N THR A 50 -27.29 -11.71 11.29
CA THR A 50 -28.60 -12.11 10.75
C THR A 50 -29.26 -13.15 11.63
N VAL A 51 -28.53 -14.19 12.04
CA VAL A 51 -29.06 -15.24 12.93
C VAL A 51 -29.37 -14.72 14.32
N ILE A 52 -28.59 -13.78 14.86
CA ILE A 52 -28.91 -13.12 16.13
C ILE A 52 -30.24 -12.36 16.01
N ALA A 53 -30.43 -11.57 14.94
CA ALA A 53 -31.66 -10.83 14.71
C ALA A 53 -32.87 -11.77 14.64
N ILE A 54 -32.77 -12.86 13.87
CA ILE A 54 -33.81 -13.88 13.75
C ILE A 54 -34.07 -14.57 15.09
N GLY A 55 -33.03 -14.94 15.83
CA GLY A 55 -33.13 -15.63 17.12
C GLY A 55 -33.81 -14.78 18.20
N TYR A 56 -33.62 -13.47 18.21
CA TYR A 56 -34.36 -12.57 19.11
C TYR A 56 -35.83 -12.42 18.73
N LEU A 57 -36.18 -12.54 17.45
CA LEU A 57 -37.58 -12.47 16.98
C LEU A 57 -38.31 -13.79 17.24
N LEU A 58 -37.72 -14.90 16.80
CA LEU A 58 -38.35 -16.22 16.71
C LEU A 58 -37.95 -17.19 17.84
N GLY A 59 -36.84 -16.93 18.53
CA GLY A 59 -36.22 -17.84 19.49
C GLY A 59 -34.97 -18.53 18.91
N PHE A 60 -34.03 -18.86 19.78
CA PHE A 60 -32.84 -19.64 19.43
C PHE A 60 -33.11 -21.13 19.61
N GLY A 61 -32.53 -21.94 18.73
CA GLY A 61 -32.38 -23.39 18.88
C GLY A 61 -30.99 -23.86 18.42
N GLY A 62 -30.74 -25.16 18.46
CA GLY A 62 -29.42 -25.75 18.19
C GLY A 62 -28.81 -25.31 16.85
N VAL A 63 -29.59 -25.27 15.77
CA VAL A 63 -29.09 -24.84 14.45
C VAL A 63 -28.68 -23.36 14.45
N THR A 64 -29.55 -22.47 14.94
CA THR A 64 -29.24 -21.03 15.01
C THR A 64 -28.04 -20.77 15.91
N PHE A 65 -27.92 -21.48 17.04
CA PHE A 65 -26.77 -21.37 17.93
C PHE A 65 -25.48 -21.76 17.21
N ARG A 66 -25.47 -22.90 16.50
CA ARG A 66 -24.30 -23.37 15.75
C ARG A 66 -23.89 -22.38 14.67
N ILE A 67 -24.83 -21.89 13.86
CA ILE A 67 -24.52 -20.92 12.80
C ILE A 67 -23.91 -19.65 13.41
N TYR A 68 -24.57 -19.05 14.39
CA TYR A 68 -24.09 -17.84 15.07
C TYR A 68 -22.68 -18.03 15.67
N GLN A 69 -22.45 -19.14 16.37
CA GLN A 69 -21.16 -19.41 17.02
C GLN A 69 -20.06 -19.72 16.01
N ILE A 70 -20.34 -20.54 15.00
CA ILE A 70 -19.35 -20.90 13.98
C ILE A 70 -18.96 -19.64 13.19
N THR A 71 -19.92 -18.84 12.75
CA THR A 71 -19.60 -17.72 11.86
C THR A 71 -19.06 -16.51 12.62
N GLY A 72 -19.65 -16.20 13.78
CA GLY A 72 -19.28 -15.04 14.59
C GLY A 72 -18.13 -15.29 15.56
N ALA A 73 -18.06 -16.47 16.18
CA ALA A 73 -17.03 -16.77 17.19
C ALA A 73 -15.82 -17.49 16.61
N LEU A 74 -15.97 -18.34 15.58
CA LEU A 74 -14.84 -19.05 14.98
C LEU A 74 -14.33 -18.35 13.72
N VAL A 75 -15.16 -18.24 12.68
CA VAL A 75 -14.75 -17.77 11.35
C VAL A 75 -14.31 -16.31 11.39
N ALA A 76 -15.15 -15.40 11.91
CA ALA A 76 -14.83 -13.97 11.91
C ALA A 76 -13.46 -13.62 12.53
N PRO A 77 -13.15 -13.95 13.79
CA PRO A 77 -11.86 -13.58 14.39
C PRO A 77 -10.67 -14.30 13.75
N LEU A 78 -10.84 -15.56 13.31
CA LEU A 78 -9.76 -16.30 12.65
C LEU A 78 -9.38 -15.67 11.31
N TRP A 79 -10.37 -15.32 10.50
CA TRP A 79 -10.14 -14.75 9.17
C TRP A 79 -9.77 -13.27 9.19
N LEU A 80 -10.14 -12.52 10.24
CA LEU A 80 -9.55 -11.21 10.52
C LEU A 80 -8.04 -11.34 10.77
N ALA A 81 -7.62 -12.31 11.59
CA ALA A 81 -6.21 -12.56 11.89
C ALA A 81 -5.43 -13.01 10.64
N ILE A 82 -5.98 -13.93 9.83
CA ILE A 82 -5.37 -14.37 8.57
C ILE A 82 -5.21 -13.20 7.61
N GLY A 83 -6.24 -12.35 7.46
CA GLY A 83 -6.15 -11.19 6.57
C GLY A 83 -5.08 -10.19 7.00
N LEU A 84 -4.84 -10.01 8.30
CA LEU A 84 -3.70 -9.21 8.79
C LEU A 84 -2.35 -9.83 8.41
N VAL A 85 -2.22 -11.16 8.47
CA VAL A 85 -0.99 -11.83 8.01
C VAL A 85 -0.79 -11.64 6.51
N GLN A 86 -1.85 -11.79 5.71
CA GLN A 86 -1.79 -11.56 4.26
C GLN A 86 -1.47 -10.11 3.89
N LEU A 87 -1.94 -9.15 4.69
CA LEU A 87 -1.70 -7.74 4.45
C LEU A 87 -0.27 -7.33 4.82
N LEU A 88 0.27 -7.85 5.92
CA LEU A 88 1.51 -7.35 6.52
C LEU A 88 2.76 -8.16 6.22
N SER A 89 2.61 -9.41 5.75
CA SER A 89 3.76 -10.25 5.43
C SER A 89 4.29 -9.91 4.05
N GLU A 90 5.58 -9.57 3.96
CA GLU A 90 6.31 -9.49 2.69
C GLU A 90 6.48 -10.88 2.11
N LYS A 91 7.06 -11.80 2.89
CA LYS A 91 7.50 -13.10 2.38
C LYS A 91 6.34 -14.06 2.05
N VAL A 92 6.49 -14.84 0.99
CA VAL A 92 5.58 -15.97 0.64
C VAL A 92 5.33 -16.97 1.80
N PRO A 93 6.33 -17.49 2.54
CA PRO A 93 6.12 -18.57 3.51
C PRO A 93 5.07 -18.30 4.61
N PRO A 94 5.07 -17.14 5.31
CA PRO A 94 4.01 -16.83 6.28
C PRO A 94 2.63 -16.69 5.64
N ARG A 95 2.53 -16.14 4.41
CA ARG A 95 1.27 -16.04 3.67
C ARG A 95 0.72 -17.42 3.33
N PHE A 96 1.57 -18.31 2.80
CA PHE A 96 1.23 -19.69 2.51
C PHE A 96 0.80 -20.46 3.77
N LEU A 97 1.57 -20.33 4.86
CA LEU A 97 1.27 -21.00 6.12
C LEU A 97 -0.06 -20.51 6.72
N ALA A 98 -0.35 -19.21 6.63
CA ALA A 98 -1.61 -18.65 7.09
C ALA A 98 -2.81 -19.18 6.30
N TRP A 99 -2.70 -19.34 4.98
CA TRP A 99 -3.72 -20.00 4.15
C TRP A 99 -3.92 -21.46 4.54
N LEU A 100 -2.84 -22.23 4.61
CA LEU A 100 -2.87 -23.65 4.92
C LEU A 100 -3.50 -23.91 6.30
N LEU A 101 -2.97 -23.26 7.34
CA LEU A 101 -3.46 -23.43 8.70
C LEU A 101 -4.85 -22.83 8.89
N GLY A 102 -5.13 -21.68 8.27
CA GLY A 102 -6.42 -21.01 8.35
C GLY A 102 -7.56 -21.85 7.78
N ILE A 103 -7.38 -22.41 6.58
CA ILE A 103 -8.35 -23.29 5.94
C ILE A 103 -8.49 -24.59 6.72
N ALA A 104 -7.38 -25.24 7.08
CA ALA A 104 -7.41 -26.52 7.80
C ALA A 104 -8.10 -26.38 9.17
N LEU A 105 -7.75 -25.35 9.95
CA LEU A 105 -8.35 -25.08 11.25
C LEU A 105 -9.83 -24.74 11.12
N THR A 106 -10.22 -23.93 10.13
CA THR A 106 -11.63 -23.61 9.86
C THR A 106 -12.42 -24.88 9.55
N PHE A 107 -11.95 -25.69 8.61
CA PHE A 107 -12.65 -26.89 8.17
C PHE A 107 -12.83 -27.90 9.32
N VAL A 108 -11.73 -28.26 9.99
CA VAL A 108 -11.76 -29.21 11.13
C VAL A 108 -12.66 -28.69 12.24
N SER A 109 -12.57 -27.39 12.57
CA SER A 109 -13.37 -26.82 13.64
C SER A 109 -14.85 -26.72 13.30
N VAL A 110 -15.19 -26.37 12.06
CA VAL A 110 -16.59 -26.39 11.59
C VAL A 110 -17.16 -27.80 11.68
N VAL A 111 -16.44 -28.83 11.23
CA VAL A 111 -16.90 -30.22 11.30
C VAL A 111 -17.19 -30.62 12.75
N ILE A 112 -16.25 -30.37 13.67
CA ILE A 112 -16.44 -30.70 15.09
C ILE A 112 -17.62 -29.90 15.68
N MET A 113 -17.68 -28.60 15.44
CA MET A 113 -18.74 -27.74 15.96
C MET A 113 -20.12 -28.00 15.32
N VAL A 114 -20.21 -28.64 14.15
CA VAL A 114 -21.50 -29.01 13.55
C VAL A 114 -22.01 -30.34 14.10
N TRP A 115 -21.13 -31.33 14.27
CA TRP A 115 -21.54 -32.70 14.56
C TRP A 115 -21.47 -33.09 16.04
N ASP A 116 -20.65 -32.41 16.85
CA ASP A 116 -20.54 -32.73 18.27
C ASP A 116 -21.81 -32.32 19.04
N PRO A 117 -22.31 -33.14 19.98
CA PRO A 117 -23.55 -32.85 20.70
C PRO A 117 -23.44 -31.61 21.59
N LEU A 118 -24.54 -30.88 21.73
CA LEU A 118 -24.65 -29.79 22.69
C LEU A 118 -24.81 -30.34 24.10
N LYS A 119 -24.39 -29.56 25.10
CA LYS A 119 -24.60 -29.89 26.52
C LYS A 119 -26.08 -29.82 26.90
N THR A 120 -26.80 -28.88 26.29
CA THR A 120 -28.24 -28.69 26.43
C THR A 120 -28.80 -28.02 25.17
N ASP A 121 -30.04 -28.36 24.83
CA ASP A 121 -30.82 -27.74 23.75
C ASP A 121 -31.78 -26.67 24.28
N ASP A 122 -31.76 -26.39 25.58
CA ASP A 122 -32.63 -25.40 26.23
C ASP A 122 -32.22 -23.97 25.86
N MET A 123 -32.87 -23.43 24.83
CA MET A 123 -32.61 -22.08 24.33
C MET A 123 -33.91 -21.29 24.23
N GLY A 124 -33.84 -20.01 24.61
CA GLY A 124 -34.97 -19.07 24.60
C GLY A 124 -34.75 -17.93 23.60
N LYS A 125 -35.27 -16.74 23.93
CA LYS A 125 -35.03 -15.51 23.14
C LYS A 125 -33.80 -14.71 23.58
N SER A 126 -33.13 -15.14 24.64
CA SER A 126 -31.84 -14.57 25.04
C SER A 126 -30.71 -15.16 24.22
N LEU A 127 -29.70 -14.34 23.88
CA LEU A 127 -28.51 -14.79 23.16
C LEU A 127 -27.82 -15.96 23.91
N PRO A 128 -27.76 -17.17 23.32
CA PRO A 128 -27.18 -18.34 23.97
C PRO A 128 -25.64 -18.23 24.05
N SER A 129 -25.09 -18.38 25.26
CA SER A 129 -23.64 -18.31 25.47
C SER A 129 -22.93 -19.63 25.11
N ALA A 130 -21.72 -19.51 24.58
CA ALA A 130 -20.85 -20.63 24.22
C ALA A 130 -20.58 -21.57 25.42
N SER A 131 -20.28 -21.01 26.58
CA SER A 131 -19.88 -21.76 27.79
C SER A 131 -20.99 -22.63 28.39
N THR A 132 -22.25 -22.30 28.12
CA THR A 132 -23.40 -23.04 28.64
C THR A 132 -23.80 -24.20 27.72
N HIS A 133 -23.62 -24.04 26.41
CA HIS A 133 -24.19 -24.95 25.40
C HIS A 133 -23.16 -25.84 24.72
N TRP A 134 -21.91 -25.40 24.55
CA TRP A 134 -20.89 -26.27 23.98
C TRP A 134 -20.46 -27.35 24.97
N ASN A 135 -20.26 -28.56 24.45
CA ASN A 135 -19.61 -29.64 25.17
C ASN A 135 -18.09 -29.43 25.23
N VAL A 136 -17.38 -30.36 25.86
CA VAL A 136 -15.96 -30.28 26.16
C VAL A 136 -15.11 -30.05 24.90
N PHE A 137 -15.31 -30.84 23.83
CA PHE A 137 -14.45 -30.77 22.64
C PHE A 137 -14.64 -29.46 21.86
N PRO A 138 -15.86 -29.02 21.46
CA PRO A 138 -16.05 -27.76 20.76
C PRO A 138 -15.68 -26.56 21.63
N GLY A 139 -15.93 -26.63 22.94
CA GLY A 139 -15.56 -25.58 23.88
C GLY A 139 -14.05 -25.35 23.92
N TYR A 140 -13.25 -26.41 24.14
CA TYR A 140 -11.79 -26.28 24.16
C TYR A 140 -11.23 -25.89 22.80
N LEU A 141 -11.73 -26.48 21.72
CA LEU A 141 -11.34 -26.14 20.35
C LEU A 141 -11.54 -24.65 20.04
N LEU A 142 -12.72 -24.11 20.35
CA LEU A 142 -13.03 -22.70 20.13
C LEU A 142 -12.10 -21.79 20.94
N THR A 143 -11.78 -22.17 22.18
CA THR A 143 -10.78 -21.41 22.95
C THR A 143 -9.37 -21.50 22.39
N GLY A 144 -8.94 -22.66 21.91
CA GLY A 144 -7.66 -22.80 21.21
C GLY A 144 -7.60 -21.88 19.98
N ALA A 145 -8.65 -21.89 19.15
CA ALA A 145 -8.76 -21.02 17.98
C ALA A 145 -8.70 -19.53 18.35
N HIS A 146 -9.40 -19.12 19.43
CA HIS A 146 -9.32 -17.75 19.95
C HIS A 146 -7.93 -17.37 20.41
N VAL A 147 -7.23 -18.23 21.16
CA VAL A 147 -5.87 -17.96 21.62
C VAL A 147 -4.93 -17.77 20.42
N VAL A 148 -5.01 -18.64 19.42
CA VAL A 148 -4.24 -18.51 18.19
C VAL A 148 -4.55 -17.19 17.47
N ALA A 149 -5.83 -16.88 17.25
CA ALA A 149 -6.24 -15.63 16.59
C ALA A 149 -5.74 -14.39 17.34
N LEU A 150 -5.82 -14.37 18.68
CA LEU A 150 -5.31 -13.29 19.51
C LEU A 150 -3.79 -13.13 19.40
N ILE A 151 -3.04 -14.23 19.47
CA ILE A 151 -1.58 -14.21 19.33
C ILE A 151 -1.19 -13.67 17.96
N VAL A 152 -1.85 -14.14 16.89
CA VAL A 152 -1.57 -13.67 15.53
C VAL A 152 -1.91 -12.19 15.38
N MET A 153 -3.09 -11.74 15.84
CA MET A 153 -3.48 -10.33 15.77
C MET A 153 -2.50 -9.42 16.53
N LEU A 154 -2.06 -9.84 17.73
CA LEU A 154 -1.08 -9.07 18.51
C LEU A 154 0.30 -9.06 17.85
N ALA A 155 0.75 -10.20 17.30
CA ALA A 155 2.01 -10.26 16.55
C ALA A 155 1.96 -9.33 15.33
N MET A 156 0.85 -9.33 14.58
CA MET A 156 0.65 -8.47 13.43
C MET A 156 0.56 -6.98 13.81
N LEU A 157 -0.02 -6.65 14.97
CA LEU A 157 0.03 -5.28 15.50
C LEU A 157 1.47 -4.81 15.75
N VAL A 158 2.33 -5.69 16.31
CA VAL A 158 3.74 -5.40 16.52
C VAL A 158 4.46 -5.23 15.18
N VAL A 159 4.23 -6.11 14.20
CA VAL A 159 4.81 -6.00 12.86
C VAL A 159 4.43 -4.68 12.20
N ALA A 160 3.14 -4.31 12.20
CA ALA A 160 2.67 -3.05 11.64
C ALA A 160 3.35 -1.83 12.31
N GLY A 161 3.52 -1.86 13.64
CA GLY A 161 4.21 -0.79 14.37
C GLY A 161 5.70 -0.70 14.07
N ILE A 162 6.39 -1.83 13.88
CA ILE A 162 7.80 -1.86 13.48
C ILE A 162 7.97 -1.30 12.06
N LYS A 163 7.13 -1.75 11.13
CA LYS A 163 7.16 -1.30 9.73
C LYS A 163 6.88 0.19 9.60
N TRP A 164 5.80 0.67 10.21
CA TRP A 164 5.47 2.09 10.24
C TRP A 164 6.61 2.99 10.74
N ARG A 165 7.41 2.53 11.70
CA ARG A 165 8.52 3.34 12.24
C ARG A 165 9.58 3.67 11.20
N ASN A 166 9.77 2.80 10.22
CA ASN A 166 10.81 2.89 9.21
C ASN A 166 10.24 3.04 7.78
N GLY A 167 8.91 3.15 7.66
CA GLY A 167 8.14 2.92 6.46
C GLY A 167 7.63 4.18 5.75
N ASP A 168 6.85 3.99 4.71
CA ASP A 168 6.28 5.03 3.86
C ASP A 168 4.79 5.33 4.19
N GLU A 169 4.07 5.95 3.26
CA GLU A 169 2.65 6.28 3.43
C GLU A 169 1.76 5.03 3.47
N TYR A 170 2.11 3.96 2.73
CA TYR A 170 1.37 2.70 2.74
C TYR A 170 1.54 1.97 4.08
N ASP A 171 2.73 1.99 4.67
CA ASP A 171 2.97 1.48 6.02
C ASP A 171 2.10 2.18 7.08
N THR A 172 1.85 3.48 6.89
CA THR A 172 0.99 4.28 7.76
C THR A 172 -0.47 3.87 7.63
N ASP A 173 -0.97 3.62 6.42
CA ASP A 173 -2.34 3.14 6.21
C ASP A 173 -2.53 1.69 6.69
N ASN A 174 -1.53 0.84 6.49
CA ASN A 174 -1.49 -0.52 7.03
C ASN A 174 -1.50 -0.52 8.57
N LEU A 175 -0.77 0.39 9.22
CA LEU A 175 -0.83 0.57 10.67
C LEU A 175 -2.22 1.05 11.11
N HIS A 176 -2.80 2.05 10.45
CA HIS A 176 -4.13 2.55 10.80
C HIS A 176 -5.20 1.47 10.69
N ALA A 177 -5.16 0.64 9.65
CA ALA A 177 -6.03 -0.51 9.52
C ALA A 177 -5.82 -1.50 10.67
N THR A 178 -4.57 -1.82 10.98
CA THR A 178 -4.22 -2.77 12.04
C THR A 178 -4.66 -2.29 13.43
N VAL A 179 -4.46 -1.01 13.74
CA VAL A 179 -4.87 -0.38 15.02
C VAL A 179 -6.40 -0.30 15.16
N VAL A 180 -7.16 -0.44 14.08
CA VAL A 180 -8.63 -0.53 14.13
C VAL A 180 -9.10 -1.98 14.21
N ILE A 181 -8.54 -2.86 13.38
CA ILE A 181 -8.94 -4.27 13.31
C ILE A 181 -8.55 -5.04 14.56
N VAL A 182 -7.33 -4.88 15.07
CA VAL A 182 -6.83 -5.67 16.20
C VAL A 182 -7.64 -5.42 17.48
N PRO A 183 -7.87 -4.17 17.94
CA PRO A 183 -8.72 -3.94 19.11
C PRO A 183 -10.16 -4.43 18.90
N SER A 184 -10.71 -4.26 17.70
CA SER A 184 -12.06 -4.74 17.36
C SER A 184 -12.15 -6.27 17.43
N GLY A 185 -11.15 -6.98 16.89
CA GLY A 185 -11.04 -8.44 16.95
C GLY A 185 -10.82 -8.96 18.37
N LEU A 186 -9.99 -8.28 19.17
CA LEU A 186 -9.79 -8.58 20.59
C LEU A 186 -11.10 -8.42 21.39
N ALA A 187 -11.82 -7.31 21.17
CA ALA A 187 -13.09 -7.06 21.83
C ALA A 187 -14.16 -8.07 21.41
N LEU A 188 -14.19 -8.46 20.12
CA LEU A 188 -15.05 -9.52 19.62
C LEU A 188 -14.77 -10.86 20.32
N VAL A 189 -13.51 -11.30 20.38
CA VAL A 189 -13.12 -12.54 21.07
C VAL A 189 -13.48 -12.48 22.56
N GLY A 190 -13.21 -11.34 23.21
CA GLY A 190 -13.59 -11.09 24.60
C GLY A 190 -15.11 -11.22 24.82
N ALA A 191 -15.91 -10.64 23.92
CA ALA A 191 -17.37 -10.72 23.99
C ALA A 191 -17.92 -12.14 23.83
N MET A 192 -17.19 -13.02 23.13
CA MET A 192 -17.56 -14.43 22.95
C MET A 192 -17.07 -15.34 24.08
N ARG A 193 -16.01 -14.96 24.81
CA ARG A 193 -15.47 -15.76 25.91
C ARG A 193 -15.97 -15.38 27.28
N PHE A 194 -16.19 -14.09 27.53
CA PHE A 194 -16.69 -13.60 28.80
C PHE A 194 -18.20 -13.49 28.77
N SER A 195 -18.84 -13.56 29.94
CA SER A 195 -20.30 -13.42 30.08
C SER A 195 -20.73 -11.96 29.94
N VAL A 196 -20.49 -11.41 28.75
CA VAL A 196 -20.83 -10.04 28.37
C VAL A 196 -22.33 -9.95 28.09
N PRO A 197 -23.03 -8.88 28.51
CA PRO A 197 -24.46 -8.74 28.21
C PRO A 197 -24.72 -8.77 26.70
N PRO A 198 -25.81 -9.41 26.24
CA PRO A 198 -26.05 -9.64 24.80
C PRO A 198 -26.07 -8.39 23.93
N LEU A 199 -26.47 -7.25 24.50
CA LEU A 199 -26.42 -5.95 23.83
C LEU A 199 -24.99 -5.64 23.37
N PHE A 200 -24.02 -5.78 24.26
CA PHE A 200 -22.62 -5.46 23.95
C PHE A 200 -21.99 -6.51 23.04
N THR A 201 -22.30 -7.80 23.21
CA THR A 201 -21.82 -8.84 22.28
C THR A 201 -22.28 -8.57 20.85
N THR A 202 -23.55 -8.22 20.68
CA THR A 202 -24.13 -7.89 19.36
C THR A 202 -23.54 -6.61 18.80
N ALA A 203 -23.37 -5.58 19.63
CA ALA A 203 -22.74 -4.33 19.21
C ALA A 203 -21.27 -4.55 18.79
N LEU A 204 -20.50 -5.36 19.51
CA LEU A 204 -19.10 -5.63 19.19
C LEU A 204 -18.92 -6.45 17.90
N LEU A 205 -19.86 -7.36 17.59
CA LEU A 205 -19.93 -8.01 16.28
C LEU A 205 -20.17 -6.98 15.15
N ALA A 206 -21.08 -6.04 15.35
CA ALA A 206 -21.34 -4.98 14.38
C ALA A 206 -20.14 -4.01 14.25
N VAL A 207 -19.47 -3.69 15.36
CA VAL A 207 -18.24 -2.89 15.37
C VAL A 207 -17.12 -3.59 14.61
N ALA A 208 -16.97 -4.91 14.73
CA ALA A 208 -15.99 -5.64 13.94
C ALA A 208 -16.26 -5.54 12.42
N ALA A 209 -17.53 -5.58 11.99
CA ALA A 209 -17.89 -5.35 10.59
C ALA A 209 -17.63 -3.90 10.15
N ALA A 210 -17.93 -2.93 11.03
CA ALA A 210 -17.65 -1.51 10.79
C ALA A 210 -16.14 -1.21 10.73
N ALA A 211 -15.34 -1.90 11.52
CA ALA A 211 -13.88 -1.82 11.50
C ALA A 211 -13.35 -2.23 10.13
N VAL A 212 -13.82 -3.36 9.58
CA VAL A 212 -13.43 -3.78 8.22
C VAL A 212 -13.94 -2.80 7.16
N TRP A 213 -15.18 -2.30 7.28
CA TRP A 213 -15.68 -1.26 6.38
C TRP A 213 -14.76 -0.03 6.34
N TYR A 214 -14.37 0.45 7.52
CA TYR A 214 -13.46 1.57 7.66
C TYR A 214 -12.09 1.32 7.01
N THR A 215 -11.54 0.11 7.15
CA THR A 215 -10.24 -0.23 6.53
C THR A 215 -10.32 -0.35 5.02
N VAL A 216 -11.45 -0.82 4.47
CA VAL A 216 -11.64 -0.96 3.01
C VAL A 216 -11.70 0.39 2.30
N LEU A 217 -12.08 1.47 2.98
CA LEU A 217 -12.06 2.83 2.45
C LEU A 217 -10.65 3.43 2.32
N ARG A 218 -9.61 2.70 2.74
CA ARG A 218 -8.21 3.15 2.66
C ARG A 218 -7.47 2.44 1.52
N PRO A 219 -6.48 3.11 0.91
CA PRO A 219 -5.59 2.53 -0.09
C PRO A 219 -4.57 1.60 0.59
N LEU A 220 -5.04 0.44 1.06
CA LEU A 220 -4.19 -0.60 1.62
C LEU A 220 -3.39 -1.28 0.50
N ALA A 221 -2.08 -1.32 0.65
CA ALA A 221 -1.15 -1.99 -0.25
C ALA A 221 -0.56 -3.22 0.47
N PRO A 222 -0.82 -4.42 -0.04
CA PRO A 222 -0.06 -5.61 0.34
C PRO A 222 1.39 -5.44 -0.05
N TYR A 223 2.28 -6.02 0.72
CA TYR A 223 3.65 -6.17 0.29
C TYR A 223 3.66 -7.28 -0.76
N GLU A 224 3.87 -6.91 -2.01
CA GLU A 224 4.21 -7.88 -3.05
C GLU A 224 5.64 -8.37 -2.77
N ASP A 225 5.87 -9.66 -3.00
CA ASP A 225 7.23 -10.19 -3.00
C ASP A 225 7.93 -9.54 -4.20
N ASP A 226 8.68 -8.47 -3.97
CA ASP A 226 9.75 -8.08 -4.88
C ASP A 226 10.72 -9.27 -4.88
N ASP A 227 10.56 -10.19 -5.83
CA ASP A 227 11.56 -11.18 -6.21
C ASP A 227 12.75 -10.44 -6.87
N ASP A 228 13.35 -9.48 -6.16
CA ASP A 228 14.67 -8.94 -6.45
C ASP A 228 15.63 -9.60 -5.46
N ASP A 229 16.14 -10.75 -5.91
CA ASP A 229 17.40 -11.40 -5.55
C ASP A 229 17.95 -11.23 -4.12
N ASP A 230 18.10 -12.39 -3.49
CA ASP A 230 18.86 -12.69 -2.26
C ASP A 230 20.38 -12.44 -2.45
N PHE A 231 20.77 -11.22 -2.84
CA PHE A 231 22.14 -10.71 -2.87
C PHE A 231 22.16 -9.27 -2.34
N ASP A 232 22.14 -9.14 -1.01
CA ASP A 232 23.18 -8.37 -0.31
C ASP A 232 23.01 -8.57 1.21
N ASP A 233 23.86 -9.44 1.76
CA ASP A 233 24.24 -9.40 3.17
C ASP A 233 25.21 -8.24 3.36
N ASP A 234 24.72 -7.01 3.23
CA ASP A 234 25.41 -5.83 3.76
C ASP A 234 24.38 -5.01 4.54
N ARG A 235 24.31 -5.34 5.84
CA ARG A 235 23.68 -4.49 6.85
C ARG A 235 24.47 -3.18 6.95
N ASP A 236 24.19 -2.23 6.06
CA ASP A 236 24.64 -0.86 6.27
C ASP A 236 23.78 -0.20 7.35
N GLU A 237 24.41 -0.04 8.52
CA GLU A 237 23.93 0.73 9.65
C GLU A 237 23.54 2.14 9.19
N ARG A 238 22.25 2.38 8.99
CA ARG A 238 21.73 3.76 8.92
C ARG A 238 22.10 4.46 10.24
N PRO A 239 22.80 5.61 10.21
CA PRO A 239 23.13 6.32 11.43
C PRO A 239 21.85 6.75 12.13
N SER A 240 21.79 6.51 13.43
CA SER A 240 20.60 6.80 14.21
C SER A 240 20.32 8.32 14.20
N ARG A 241 19.05 8.72 14.27
CA ARG A 241 18.56 10.13 14.33
C ARG A 241 19.23 10.98 15.44
N ARG A 242 19.99 10.35 16.34
CA ARG A 242 20.82 11.00 17.36
C ARG A 242 22.12 11.57 16.78
N GLU A 243 22.70 10.94 15.78
CA GLU A 243 23.96 11.33 15.13
C GLU A 243 23.77 12.49 14.14
N GLU A 244 22.65 12.51 13.39
CA GLU A 244 22.26 13.67 12.56
C GLU A 244 22.08 14.95 13.39
N ARG A 245 21.64 14.83 14.64
CA ARG A 245 21.44 15.98 15.53
C ARG A 245 22.75 16.52 16.10
N SER A 246 23.78 15.68 16.25
CA SER A 246 25.14 16.09 16.59
C SER A 246 25.85 16.75 15.41
N GLN A 247 25.72 16.22 14.20
CA GLN A 247 26.33 16.81 13.00
C GLN A 247 25.75 18.21 12.70
N ARG A 248 24.42 18.39 12.83
CA ARG A 248 23.78 19.71 12.69
C ARG A 248 24.16 20.71 13.80
N ARG A 249 24.73 20.24 14.92
CA ARG A 249 25.23 21.10 16.02
C ARG A 249 26.68 21.51 15.80
N GLU A 250 27.48 20.67 15.14
CA GLU A 250 28.88 20.95 14.79
C GLU A 250 29.04 21.82 13.54
N GLU A 251 28.07 21.85 12.62
CA GLU A 251 28.09 22.76 11.46
C GLU A 251 27.75 24.23 11.81
N ARG A 252 27.31 24.51 13.04
CA ARG A 252 26.83 25.84 13.46
C ARG A 252 27.86 26.84 14.02
N PRO A 253 29.14 26.54 14.33
CA PRO A 253 30.11 27.57 14.71
C PRO A 253 30.85 28.24 13.53
N ALA A 254 30.79 27.68 12.31
CA ALA A 254 31.67 28.14 11.22
C ALA A 254 31.11 29.28 10.35
N ALA A 255 29.87 29.73 10.58
CA ALA A 255 29.18 30.70 9.71
C ALA A 255 28.92 32.08 10.34
N LEU A 256 29.63 32.44 11.41
CA LEU A 256 29.43 33.72 12.12
C LEU A 256 30.68 34.60 12.23
N ASP A 257 31.79 34.30 11.55
CA ASP A 257 33.05 35.07 11.68
C ASP A 257 33.53 35.79 10.41
N GLU A 258 32.63 36.03 9.45
CA GLU A 258 32.89 36.92 8.31
C GLU A 258 31.79 37.98 8.19
N ARG A 259 31.80 38.97 9.08
CA ARG A 259 31.28 40.34 8.85
C ARG A 259 31.45 41.18 10.12
N GLN A 260 32.59 41.87 10.24
CA GLN A 260 32.68 43.28 10.66
C GLN A 260 34.16 43.67 10.83
N MET A 261 34.72 44.28 9.79
CA MET A 261 35.88 45.18 9.92
C MET A 261 35.42 46.59 9.59
N THR A 262 35.44 47.48 10.58
CA THR A 262 35.85 48.89 10.41
C THR A 262 36.29 49.49 11.75
N PRO A 263 37.20 50.47 11.77
CA PRO A 263 38.21 50.59 12.82
C PRO A 263 37.94 51.75 13.79
N GLY A 264 38.39 51.62 15.04
CA GLY A 264 38.44 52.75 15.96
C GLY A 264 38.93 52.42 17.37
N GLY A 265 40.17 52.82 17.68
CA GLY A 265 40.50 53.55 18.91
C GLY A 265 40.51 52.84 20.26
N ALA A 266 41.72 52.50 20.69
CA ALA A 266 42.31 52.80 22.01
C ALA A 266 41.84 52.07 23.30
N HIS A 267 42.88 51.61 24.01
CA HIS A 267 43.14 51.70 25.45
C HIS A 267 42.90 50.50 26.40
N MET A 268 44.01 50.16 27.06
CA MET A 268 44.21 49.74 28.46
C MET A 268 43.85 48.29 28.88
N GLY A 269 44.92 47.49 29.07
CA GLY A 269 45.51 47.28 30.41
C GLY A 269 44.90 46.22 31.33
N PRO A 270 45.71 45.62 32.23
CA PRO A 270 45.66 44.18 32.54
C PRO A 270 45.30 43.87 34.00
N GLY A 271 45.00 42.61 34.32
CA GLY A 271 44.99 42.20 35.73
C GLY A 271 44.52 40.78 36.03
N GLY A 272 45.47 39.97 36.54
CA GLY A 272 45.29 38.98 37.63
C GLY A 272 44.43 37.74 37.33
N GLY A 273 44.83 36.52 37.63
CA GLY A 273 45.89 36.02 38.49
C GLY A 273 45.39 34.76 39.21
N HIS A 274 46.26 33.74 39.26
CA HIS A 274 46.37 32.73 40.33
C HIS A 274 45.32 31.58 40.33
N SER A 275 45.66 30.31 40.59
CA SER A 275 46.91 29.64 40.98
C SER A 275 46.70 28.11 41.01
N MET A 276 47.79 27.37 40.70
CA MET A 276 48.24 26.05 41.20
C MET A 276 47.35 24.79 41.07
N GLY A 277 47.89 23.58 40.87
CA GLY A 277 49.27 23.06 40.92
C GLY A 277 49.33 21.65 40.30
N HIS A 278 50.45 21.25 39.67
CA HIS A 278 51.50 20.35 40.20
C HIS A 278 51.04 18.88 40.41
N MET A 279 51.65 17.78 39.96
CA MET A 279 52.85 17.31 39.23
C MET A 279 52.40 15.96 38.60
N GLY A 280 52.81 15.40 37.46
CA GLY A 280 54.16 15.13 36.93
C GLY A 280 54.81 13.90 37.61
N PRO A 281 55.69 13.11 36.96
CA PRO A 281 55.80 12.73 35.54
C PRO A 281 56.28 11.24 35.35
N ASP A 282 56.80 10.93 34.14
CA ASP A 282 57.57 9.75 33.69
C ASP A 282 56.78 8.65 32.96
N GLY A 283 57.13 8.22 31.75
CA GLY A 283 58.19 8.64 30.85
C GLY A 283 58.35 7.67 29.65
N ARG A 284 58.73 8.26 28.52
CA ARG A 284 59.49 7.71 27.37
C ARG A 284 58.79 6.94 26.23
N GLN A 285 59.04 7.54 25.06
CA GLN A 285 58.95 7.11 23.66
C GLN A 285 59.52 5.72 23.35
N MET A 286 58.95 5.04 22.34
CA MET A 286 59.69 4.50 21.18
C MET A 286 58.71 4.06 20.06
N ALA A 287 59.20 4.14 18.81
CA ALA A 287 58.48 3.91 17.56
C ALA A 287 58.86 2.53 16.93
N PRO A 288 58.51 2.18 15.67
CA PRO A 288 57.83 0.92 15.32
C PRO A 288 58.73 -0.14 14.63
N ALA A 289 58.36 -1.42 14.72
CA ALA A 289 58.95 -2.53 13.96
C ALA A 289 57.88 -3.63 13.81
N GLU A 290 57.39 -3.94 12.60
CA GLU A 290 57.94 -4.84 11.55
C GLU A 290 57.40 -6.30 11.62
N ARG A 291 56.51 -6.61 10.65
CA ARG A 291 56.44 -7.84 9.79
C ARG A 291 56.05 -9.21 10.43
N PRO A 292 55.90 -10.33 9.67
CA PRO A 292 54.98 -10.63 8.54
C PRO A 292 54.34 -12.07 8.57
N MET A 293 53.35 -12.31 7.68
CA MET A 293 53.04 -13.50 6.82
C MET A 293 52.91 -14.98 7.33
N PHE A 294 51.99 -15.70 6.64
CA PHE A 294 51.72 -17.17 6.54
C PHE A 294 50.88 -17.84 7.66
N ARG A 295 50.02 -18.87 7.47
CA ARG A 295 49.30 -19.56 6.37
C ARG A 295 48.60 -20.81 6.98
N ASP A 296 47.47 -21.24 6.39
CA ASP A 296 46.76 -22.55 6.40
C ASP A 296 46.53 -23.34 7.71
N GLU A 297 45.29 -23.82 7.93
CA GLU A 297 44.94 -25.26 7.94
C GLU A 297 43.47 -25.54 8.32
N LEU A 298 42.83 -26.44 7.56
CA LEU A 298 41.55 -27.13 7.82
C LEU A 298 41.73 -28.27 8.85
N PRO A 299 40.61 -28.81 9.39
CA PRO A 299 40.55 -30.26 9.63
C PRO A 299 39.32 -30.94 9.00
N GLN A 300 39.52 -32.22 8.65
CA GLN A 300 38.61 -33.13 7.94
C GLN A 300 38.28 -34.37 8.80
N GLN A 301 37.18 -35.07 8.43
CA GLN A 301 36.73 -36.47 8.72
C GLN A 301 35.76 -36.70 9.92
N GLY A 302 34.71 -37.54 9.85
CA GLY A 302 34.18 -38.41 8.79
C GLY A 302 33.08 -39.41 9.28
N GLY A 303 32.36 -40.06 8.33
CA GLY A 303 31.52 -41.29 8.47
C GLY A 303 29.99 -41.08 8.41
N ARG A 304 29.13 -41.85 7.70
CA ARG A 304 29.17 -43.15 6.99
C ARG A 304 28.08 -43.22 5.88
N ARG A 305 28.34 -44.05 4.85
CA ARG A 305 27.46 -44.43 3.71
C ARG A 305 26.37 -45.46 4.10
N GLY A 306 25.23 -45.40 3.41
CA GLY A 306 24.27 -46.50 3.21
C GLY A 306 23.92 -46.63 1.70
N GLU A 307 23.78 -47.86 1.20
CA GLU A 307 23.58 -48.24 -0.22
C GLU A 307 22.16 -47.98 -0.76
N PRO A 308 21.95 -47.86 -2.09
CA PRO A 308 20.63 -47.70 -2.71
C PRO A 308 20.00 -49.02 -3.22
N VAL A 309 18.67 -49.09 -3.13
CA VAL A 309 17.78 -50.16 -3.62
C VAL A 309 17.45 -49.95 -5.12
N PRO A 310 17.33 -51.00 -5.97
CA PRO A 310 17.03 -50.85 -7.39
C PRO A 310 15.52 -50.70 -7.66
N ALA A 311 15.14 -49.71 -8.47
CA ALA A 311 13.77 -49.52 -8.96
C ALA A 311 13.57 -50.21 -10.33
N ALA A 312 12.52 -51.01 -10.44
CA ALA A 312 12.07 -51.64 -11.68
C ALA A 312 11.02 -50.76 -12.38
N ASP A 313 11.16 -50.67 -13.71
CA ASP A 313 10.16 -50.46 -14.76
C ASP A 313 9.06 -49.39 -14.57
N LEU A 314 9.39 -48.16 -15.01
CA LEU A 314 8.42 -47.15 -15.45
C LEU A 314 8.73 -46.74 -16.90
N PRO A 315 7.73 -46.59 -17.79
CA PRO A 315 7.96 -46.23 -19.19
C PRO A 315 8.54 -44.81 -19.33
N PRO A 316 9.37 -44.54 -20.37
CA PRO A 316 10.06 -43.26 -20.50
C PRO A 316 9.07 -42.12 -20.74
N ALA A 317 9.16 -41.09 -19.88
CA ALA A 317 8.47 -39.83 -20.07
C ALA A 317 8.92 -39.15 -21.38
N PRO A 318 8.03 -38.47 -22.12
CA PRO A 318 8.42 -37.73 -23.32
C PRO A 318 9.45 -36.65 -22.97
N PRO A 319 10.41 -36.34 -23.85
CA PRO A 319 11.47 -35.40 -23.55
C PRO A 319 10.88 -34.03 -23.23
N ARG A 320 11.15 -33.53 -22.02
CA ARG A 320 10.90 -32.13 -21.64
C ARG A 320 11.75 -31.26 -22.56
N ARG A 321 11.11 -30.55 -23.49
CA ARG A 321 11.78 -29.46 -24.20
C ARG A 321 12.16 -28.42 -23.15
N ALA A 322 13.46 -28.16 -23.00
CA ALA A 322 13.90 -26.95 -22.34
C ALA A 322 13.48 -25.79 -23.26
N SER A 323 12.55 -24.95 -22.78
CA SER A 323 12.17 -23.70 -23.44
C SER A 323 13.40 -22.80 -23.44
N GLY A 324 14.14 -22.80 -24.54
CA GLY A 324 15.27 -21.90 -24.74
C GLY A 324 14.79 -20.48 -24.99
N LEU A 325 15.71 -19.52 -24.86
CA LEU A 325 15.50 -18.09 -25.13
C LEU A 325 14.77 -17.80 -26.47
N GLY A 326 14.88 -18.70 -27.45
CA GLY A 326 14.14 -18.61 -28.72
C GLY A 326 12.64 -18.85 -28.63
N ASP A 327 12.16 -19.68 -27.70
CA ASP A 327 10.72 -19.92 -27.47
C ASP A 327 10.07 -18.72 -26.77
N LEU A 328 10.79 -18.07 -25.83
CA LEU A 328 10.33 -16.84 -25.17
C LEU A 328 10.29 -15.66 -26.15
N VAL A 329 11.23 -15.58 -27.10
CA VAL A 329 11.22 -14.56 -28.17
C VAL A 329 10.11 -14.83 -29.19
N ALA A 330 9.71 -16.10 -29.39
CA ALA A 330 8.57 -16.45 -30.23
C ALA A 330 7.22 -16.14 -29.53
N GLU A 331 7.10 -16.40 -28.24
CA GLU A 331 5.94 -16.04 -27.41
C GLU A 331 5.78 -14.52 -27.29
N TYR A 332 6.89 -13.77 -27.20
CA TYR A 332 6.90 -12.31 -27.22
C TYR A 332 6.51 -11.72 -28.59
N ARG A 333 7.00 -12.29 -29.71
CA ARG A 333 6.55 -11.90 -31.06
C ARG A 333 5.07 -12.22 -31.29
N ALA A 334 4.59 -13.35 -30.78
CA ALA A 334 3.18 -13.73 -30.89
C ALA A 334 2.26 -12.81 -30.06
N GLY A 335 2.74 -12.31 -28.92
CA GLY A 335 2.05 -11.29 -28.12
C GLY A 335 1.93 -9.94 -28.85
N ASP A 336 3.00 -9.53 -29.54
CA ASP A 336 3.06 -8.28 -30.31
C ASP A 336 2.18 -8.31 -31.57
N GLU A 337 2.08 -9.47 -32.25
CA GLU A 337 1.12 -9.69 -33.33
C GLU A 337 -0.33 -9.77 -32.82
N GLY A 338 -0.55 -10.38 -31.65
CA GLY A 338 -1.86 -10.42 -30.99
C GLY A 338 -2.37 -9.04 -30.61
N TYR A 339 -1.47 -8.12 -30.22
CA TYR A 339 -1.81 -6.73 -29.92
C TYR A 339 -2.19 -5.95 -31.19
N ARG A 340 -1.40 -6.11 -32.26
CA ARG A 340 -1.64 -5.49 -33.58
C ARG A 340 -2.95 -5.97 -34.20
N GLN A 341 -3.30 -7.24 -34.05
CA GLN A 341 -4.55 -7.80 -34.60
C GLN A 341 -5.78 -7.33 -33.83
N ARG A 342 -5.66 -7.11 -32.51
CA ARG A 342 -6.71 -6.51 -31.68
C ARG A 342 -6.97 -5.04 -32.03
N GLU A 343 -5.93 -4.32 -32.43
CA GLU A 343 -5.97 -2.94 -32.89
C GLU A 343 -6.68 -2.81 -34.26
N VAL A 344 -6.43 -3.77 -35.17
CA VAL A 344 -7.12 -3.85 -36.48
C VAL A 344 -8.59 -4.24 -36.34
N ASP A 345 -8.92 -5.20 -35.47
CA ASP A 345 -10.32 -5.60 -35.17
C ASP A 345 -11.11 -4.55 -34.40
N TYR A 346 -10.41 -3.64 -33.70
CA TYR A 346 -10.98 -2.45 -33.08
C TYR A 346 -11.23 -1.35 -34.11
N ALA A 347 -10.27 -1.09 -35.01
CA ALA A 347 -10.41 -0.14 -36.11
C ALA A 347 -11.53 -0.54 -37.10
N ALA A 348 -11.69 -1.84 -37.39
CA ALA A 348 -12.75 -2.35 -38.27
C ALA A 348 -14.16 -2.21 -37.66
N ARG A 349 -14.28 -2.22 -36.32
CA ARG A 349 -15.56 -2.00 -35.61
C ARG A 349 -15.97 -0.53 -35.50
N MET A 350 -15.03 0.40 -35.68
CA MET A 350 -15.27 1.85 -35.62
C MET A 350 -15.50 2.50 -36.99
N ALA A 351 -15.35 1.75 -38.08
CA ALA A 351 -15.72 2.21 -39.43
C ALA A 351 -17.26 2.16 -39.61
N GLY A 352 -17.94 3.12 -39.01
CA GLY A 352 -19.37 3.37 -39.24
C GLY A 352 -19.64 3.87 -40.67
N GLN A 353 -20.75 3.39 -41.25
CA GLN A 353 -21.31 3.81 -42.54
C GLN A 353 -21.36 5.33 -42.70
N LEU A 354 -20.80 5.83 -43.81
CA LEU A 354 -20.97 7.20 -44.29
C LEU A 354 -22.40 7.37 -44.83
N ASP A 355 -23.23 8.14 -44.12
CA ASP A 355 -24.47 8.71 -44.67
C ASP A 355 -24.23 10.18 -45.01
N ASP A 356 -24.43 10.51 -46.29
CA ASP A 356 -24.40 11.86 -46.86
C ASP A 356 -25.60 12.70 -46.39
N GLY A 357 -25.36 13.92 -45.90
CA GLY A 357 -26.39 14.92 -45.61
C GLY A 357 -25.82 16.35 -45.56
N PRO A 358 -26.47 17.36 -46.18
CA PRO A 358 -25.75 18.50 -46.75
C PRO A 358 -25.53 19.68 -45.80
N SER A 359 -24.42 20.36 -46.08
CA SER A 359 -23.94 21.63 -45.54
C SER A 359 -24.74 22.86 -46.00
N THR A 360 -25.03 23.78 -45.07
CA THR A 360 -25.10 25.26 -45.22
C THR A 360 -25.06 25.83 -43.79
N GLY A 361 -24.21 26.73 -43.30
CA GLY A 361 -23.49 27.86 -43.89
C GLY A 361 -24.16 29.17 -43.45
N TYR A 362 -23.69 29.87 -42.40
CA TYR A 362 -23.76 31.34 -42.23
C TYR A 362 -22.93 31.84 -41.03
N ILE A 363 -22.31 33.01 -41.24
CA ILE A 363 -21.38 33.79 -40.40
C ILE A 363 -22.17 34.90 -39.66
N MET A 364 -21.89 35.20 -38.37
CA MET A 364 -21.63 36.58 -37.85
C MET A 364 -21.53 36.71 -36.31
N ASN A 365 -20.66 37.65 -35.92
CA ASN A 365 -20.37 38.24 -34.61
C ASN A 365 -21.58 38.88 -33.88
N GLY A 366 -21.51 38.94 -32.53
CA GLY A 366 -22.29 39.89 -31.72
C GLY A 366 -22.26 39.63 -30.20
N ALA A 367 -21.93 40.67 -29.43
CA ALA A 367 -21.69 40.75 -27.97
C ALA A 367 -22.76 40.14 -27.01
N PRO A 368 -22.40 39.88 -25.72
CA PRO A 368 -23.33 39.30 -24.73
C PRO A 368 -24.28 40.35 -24.11
N PRO A 369 -25.55 40.01 -23.81
CA PRO A 369 -26.45 40.92 -23.11
C PRO A 369 -26.32 40.85 -21.58
N MET A 370 -26.47 42.03 -21.00
CA MET A 370 -26.43 42.38 -19.58
C MET A 370 -27.59 41.78 -18.76
N THR A 371 -27.31 41.37 -17.53
CA THR A 371 -28.31 41.07 -16.48
C THR A 371 -28.70 42.33 -15.69
N PRO A 372 -29.99 42.58 -15.39
CA PRO A 372 -30.43 43.70 -14.54
C PRO A 372 -30.28 43.41 -13.03
N PRO A 373 -30.16 44.44 -12.17
CA PRO A 373 -29.83 44.28 -10.75
C PRO A 373 -31.07 44.06 -9.87
N ALA A 374 -30.92 43.24 -8.82
CA ALA A 374 -31.90 43.11 -7.74
C ALA A 374 -31.75 44.24 -6.70
N PRO A 375 -32.84 44.73 -6.08
CA PRO A 375 -32.79 45.87 -5.17
C PRO A 375 -32.31 45.51 -3.77
N ALA A 376 -31.63 46.48 -3.17
CA ALA A 376 -31.04 46.46 -1.84
C ALA A 376 -32.05 46.77 -0.73
N THR A 377 -31.97 46.02 0.36
CA THR A 377 -32.43 46.35 1.73
C THR A 377 -31.82 45.27 2.63
N GLY A 378 -31.09 45.49 3.71
CA GLY A 378 -30.65 46.67 4.45
C GLY A 378 -30.19 46.17 5.84
N ALA A 379 -29.02 46.62 6.31
CA ALA A 379 -28.58 46.76 7.72
C ALA A 379 -27.06 46.54 7.82
N ILE A 380 -26.31 47.65 7.82
CA ILE A 380 -24.86 47.72 8.03
C ILE A 380 -24.62 47.87 9.53
N PHE A 381 -23.85 46.97 10.13
CA PHE A 381 -23.16 47.21 11.40
C PHE A 381 -21.74 47.71 11.08
N PRO A 382 -21.32 48.91 11.52
CA PRO A 382 -19.96 49.38 11.31
C PRO A 382 -19.04 48.82 12.40
N GLY A 383 -18.07 47.98 12.03
CA GLY A 383 -17.05 47.51 12.98
C GLY A 383 -16.27 46.23 12.65
N ALA A 384 -16.46 45.61 11.48
CA ALA A 384 -15.75 44.37 11.13
C ALA A 384 -14.82 44.53 9.90
N ASP A 385 -14.09 45.65 9.82
CA ASP A 385 -12.98 45.81 8.87
C ASP A 385 -11.65 45.48 9.54
N LEU A 386 -11.37 44.18 9.75
CA LEU A 386 -10.03 43.71 10.11
C LEU A 386 -9.69 42.33 9.51
N PHE A 387 -10.13 42.04 8.29
CA PHE A 387 -9.44 41.06 7.43
C PHE A 387 -9.62 41.48 5.98
N SER A 388 -8.65 42.23 5.47
CA SER A 388 -8.47 42.36 4.02
C SER A 388 -8.32 40.94 3.44
N PRO A 389 -9.18 40.48 2.52
CA PRO A 389 -8.89 39.26 1.80
C PRO A 389 -7.62 39.51 0.99
N ALA A 390 -6.62 38.68 1.23
CA ALA A 390 -5.51 38.53 0.30
C ALA A 390 -6.09 38.37 -1.11
N GLN A 391 -5.49 39.04 -2.08
CA GLN A 391 -5.82 38.95 -3.51
C GLN A 391 -6.20 37.52 -3.87
N GLN A 392 -7.37 37.35 -4.50
CA GLN A 392 -7.81 36.08 -5.08
C GLN A 392 -6.67 35.48 -5.90
N GLN A 393 -6.05 34.46 -5.34
CA GLN A 393 -5.12 33.61 -6.04
C GLN A 393 -5.93 32.86 -7.11
N PRO A 394 -5.56 32.92 -8.39
CA PRO A 394 -6.33 32.28 -9.44
C PRO A 394 -6.26 30.75 -9.29
N GLY A 395 -7.44 30.12 -9.13
CA GLY A 395 -7.71 28.77 -9.64
C GLY A 395 -7.67 27.60 -8.66
N SER A 396 -8.60 27.52 -7.70
CA SER A 396 -9.05 26.22 -7.16
C SER A 396 -10.17 25.65 -8.06
N GLY A 397 -9.86 25.39 -9.33
CA GLY A 397 -10.75 24.69 -10.25
C GLY A 397 -10.52 23.19 -10.15
N ARG A 398 -11.58 22.38 -10.27
CA ARG A 398 -11.39 20.94 -10.52
C ARG A 398 -10.62 20.76 -11.83
N PRO A 399 -9.64 19.84 -11.90
CA PRO A 399 -8.96 19.51 -13.15
C PRO A 399 -9.98 19.14 -14.24
N SER A 400 -9.69 19.50 -15.51
CA SER A 400 -10.56 19.10 -16.62
C SER A 400 -10.57 17.57 -16.72
N PRO A 401 -11.74 16.92 -16.87
CA PRO A 401 -11.82 15.47 -17.06
C PRO A 401 -11.19 15.01 -18.37
N THR A 402 -10.82 15.94 -19.26
CA THR A 402 -10.16 15.63 -20.53
C THR A 402 -8.66 15.41 -20.38
N ILE A 403 -8.04 15.82 -19.26
CA ILE A 403 -6.59 15.71 -19.06
C ILE A 403 -6.16 14.26 -19.19
N TYR A 404 -5.10 14.03 -19.96
CA TYR A 404 -4.53 12.71 -20.20
C TYR A 404 -3.13 12.63 -19.59
N GLY A 405 -2.88 11.66 -18.72
CA GLY A 405 -1.60 11.52 -18.02
C GLY A 405 -0.96 10.15 -18.21
N LEU A 406 0.38 10.11 -18.17
CA LEU A 406 1.14 8.87 -18.19
C LEU A 406 2.28 8.90 -17.18
N LEU A 407 2.61 7.71 -16.69
CA LEU A 407 3.84 7.43 -15.96
C LEU A 407 4.55 6.29 -16.69
N THR A 408 5.76 6.56 -17.18
CA THR A 408 6.58 5.54 -17.83
C THR A 408 7.78 5.23 -16.97
N VAL A 409 7.97 3.97 -16.58
CA VAL A 409 9.14 3.47 -15.85
C VAL A 409 10.06 2.75 -16.82
N PHE A 410 11.31 3.21 -16.88
CA PHE A 410 12.39 2.61 -17.66
C PHE A 410 13.38 1.92 -16.72
N THR A 411 13.65 0.64 -16.97
CA THR A 411 14.81 -0.06 -16.42
C THR A 411 15.98 0.15 -17.37
N ILE A 412 17.00 0.87 -16.92
CA ILE A 412 18.16 1.28 -17.69
C ILE A 412 19.23 0.18 -17.65
N VAL A 413 19.90 -0.04 -18.77
CA VAL A 413 21.09 -0.89 -18.86
C VAL A 413 22.21 -0.30 -17.99
N ASP A 414 22.92 -1.12 -17.23
CA ASP A 414 24.03 -0.64 -16.40
C ASP A 414 25.08 0.13 -17.23
N GLY A 415 25.53 1.27 -16.70
CA GLY A 415 26.41 2.22 -17.39
C GLY A 415 25.74 3.11 -18.46
N ALA A 416 24.47 2.90 -18.81
CA ALA A 416 23.76 3.72 -19.80
C ALA A 416 23.01 4.93 -19.21
N GLY A 417 22.98 5.08 -17.88
CA GLY A 417 22.24 6.13 -17.16
C GLY A 417 22.49 7.54 -17.68
N ASP A 418 23.76 7.98 -17.73
CA ASP A 418 24.11 9.33 -18.18
C ASP A 418 23.74 9.58 -19.65
N ALA A 419 23.78 8.54 -20.49
CA ALA A 419 23.41 8.65 -21.90
C ALA A 419 21.90 8.81 -22.06
N PHE A 420 21.12 8.04 -21.29
CA PHE A 420 19.68 8.19 -21.22
C PHE A 420 19.29 9.57 -20.70
N ASP A 421 19.93 10.05 -19.63
CA ASP A 421 19.62 11.35 -19.02
C ASP A 421 19.85 12.51 -20.00
N ARG A 422 20.96 12.49 -20.77
CA ARG A 422 21.19 13.48 -21.82
C ARG A 422 20.15 13.42 -22.93
N LEU A 423 19.73 12.21 -23.33
CA LEU A 423 18.71 12.02 -24.35
C LEU A 423 17.33 12.53 -23.87
N ALA A 424 16.99 12.24 -22.61
CA ALA A 424 15.77 12.73 -21.96
C ALA A 424 15.78 14.25 -21.82
N GLU A 425 16.88 14.86 -21.37
CA GLU A 425 17.03 16.31 -21.24
C GLU A 425 16.86 17.02 -22.60
N ALA A 426 17.48 16.50 -23.66
CA ALA A 426 17.31 17.03 -25.01
C ALA A 426 15.85 16.94 -25.50
N THR A 427 15.14 15.88 -25.10
CA THR A 427 13.72 15.68 -25.42
C THR A 427 12.85 16.67 -24.65
N VAL A 428 13.09 16.85 -23.35
CA VAL A 428 12.39 17.84 -22.50
C VAL A 428 12.55 19.25 -23.07
N GLU A 429 13.75 19.64 -23.51
CA GLU A 429 14.00 20.96 -24.09
C GLU A 429 13.34 21.13 -25.48
N ALA A 430 13.15 20.05 -26.25
CA ALA A 430 12.38 20.11 -27.49
C ALA A 430 10.87 20.25 -27.22
N VAL A 431 10.33 19.46 -26.30
CA VAL A 431 8.93 19.53 -25.84
C VAL A 431 8.63 20.94 -25.32
N ARG A 432 9.49 21.49 -24.45
CA ARG A 432 9.35 22.83 -23.88
C ARG A 432 9.25 23.95 -24.94
N ARG A 433 9.96 23.80 -26.06
CA ARG A 433 9.97 24.81 -27.15
C ARG A 433 8.81 24.65 -28.13
N GLY A 434 8.31 23.43 -28.31
CA GLY A 434 7.41 23.09 -29.41
C GLY A 434 5.98 22.71 -29.00
N GLU A 435 5.74 22.37 -27.75
CA GLU A 435 4.50 21.71 -27.33
C GLU A 435 3.79 22.44 -26.18
N PRO A 436 2.96 23.46 -26.48
CA PRO A 436 2.23 24.20 -25.45
C PRO A 436 1.15 23.35 -24.74
N ASP A 437 0.72 22.25 -25.36
CA ASP A 437 -0.34 21.38 -24.86
C ASP A 437 0.18 20.18 -24.03
N THR A 438 1.50 20.07 -23.94
CA THR A 438 2.20 19.18 -23.01
C THR A 438 2.43 19.94 -21.71
N LEU A 439 1.50 19.76 -20.77
CA LEU A 439 1.41 20.50 -19.52
C LEU A 439 2.54 20.14 -18.55
N VAL A 440 2.93 18.86 -18.51
CA VAL A 440 4.06 18.37 -17.74
C VAL A 440 4.79 17.32 -18.58
N TYR A 441 6.11 17.43 -18.63
CA TYR A 441 6.98 16.38 -19.15
C TYR A 441 8.25 16.38 -18.30
N ALA A 442 8.33 15.46 -17.34
CA ALA A 442 9.37 15.41 -16.34
C ALA A 442 10.05 14.05 -16.31
N CYS A 443 11.38 14.02 -16.38
CA CYS A 443 12.17 12.80 -16.20
C CYS A 443 12.80 12.80 -14.81
N HIS A 444 12.64 11.70 -14.09
CA HIS A 444 13.11 11.50 -12.73
C HIS A 444 14.15 10.38 -12.67
N ALA A 445 15.22 10.60 -11.91
CA ALA A 445 16.08 9.53 -11.42
C ALA A 445 15.57 9.05 -10.05
N VAL A 446 15.54 7.72 -9.86
CA VAL A 446 15.07 7.12 -8.61
C VAL A 446 16.23 7.00 -7.63
N LYS A 447 16.12 7.65 -6.46
CA LYS A 447 17.23 7.72 -5.49
C LYS A 447 17.67 6.35 -4.95
N SER A 448 16.72 5.45 -4.73
CA SER A 448 16.97 4.08 -4.24
C SER A 448 17.23 3.08 -5.36
N ALA A 449 17.02 3.46 -6.63
CA ALA A 449 17.20 2.59 -7.79
C ALA A 449 17.90 3.34 -8.93
N PRO A 450 19.25 3.44 -8.90
CA PRO A 450 20.03 4.22 -9.86
C PRO A 450 19.83 3.81 -11.33
N LEU A 451 19.42 2.57 -11.57
CA LEU A 451 19.10 2.03 -12.89
C LEU A 451 17.64 2.26 -13.31
N GLN A 452 16.83 2.99 -12.54
CA GLN A 452 15.46 3.33 -12.93
C GLN A 452 15.33 4.80 -13.32
N ARG A 453 14.54 5.05 -14.36
CA ARG A 453 14.08 6.39 -14.76
C ARG A 453 12.58 6.42 -14.90
N ILE A 454 11.96 7.44 -14.35
CA ILE A 454 10.50 7.63 -14.42
C ILE A 454 10.20 8.88 -15.21
N VAL A 455 9.43 8.76 -16.29
CA VAL A 455 8.93 9.89 -17.06
C VAL A 455 7.47 10.11 -16.72
N TYR A 456 7.15 11.29 -16.20
CA TYR A 456 5.79 11.72 -15.89
C TYR A 456 5.33 12.75 -16.91
N GLU A 457 4.20 12.44 -17.55
CA GLU A 457 3.67 13.19 -18.68
C GLU A 457 2.23 13.60 -18.40
N LEU A 458 1.89 14.84 -18.70
CA LEU A 458 0.54 15.37 -18.58
C LEU A 458 0.19 16.22 -19.78
N TYR A 459 -0.93 15.91 -20.42
CA TYR A 459 -1.43 16.58 -21.63
C TYR A 459 -2.78 17.22 -21.36
N ARG A 460 -3.09 18.28 -22.12
CA ARG A 460 -4.42 18.92 -22.08
C ARG A 460 -5.56 17.92 -22.35
N ASP A 461 -5.33 17.02 -23.30
CA ASP A 461 -6.24 15.99 -23.76
C ASP A 461 -5.52 14.87 -24.52
N GLU A 462 -6.25 13.81 -24.87
CA GLU A 462 -5.73 12.67 -25.64
C GLU A 462 -5.25 13.07 -27.06
N VAL A 463 -5.80 14.14 -27.63
CA VAL A 463 -5.37 14.64 -28.96
C VAL A 463 -3.96 15.23 -28.85
N ALA A 464 -3.70 16.04 -27.82
CA ALA A 464 -2.38 16.58 -27.52
C ALA A 464 -1.34 15.46 -27.30
N TYR A 465 -1.71 14.35 -26.66
CA TYR A 465 -0.84 13.18 -26.54
C TYR A 465 -0.51 12.56 -27.90
N ARG A 466 -1.50 12.35 -28.77
CA ARG A 466 -1.27 11.80 -30.13
C ARG A 466 -0.40 12.72 -30.98
N ASP A 467 -0.53 14.02 -30.81
CA ASP A 467 0.31 15.01 -31.50
C ASP A 467 1.74 15.01 -30.95
N HIS A 468 1.92 14.84 -29.63
CA HIS A 468 3.24 14.61 -29.00
C HIS A 468 3.92 13.36 -29.57
N GLN A 469 3.22 12.23 -29.65
CA GLN A 469 3.79 10.97 -30.18
C GLN A 469 4.33 11.07 -31.61
N ARG A 470 3.80 12.00 -32.41
CA ARG A 470 4.21 12.22 -33.81
C ARG A 470 5.38 13.17 -33.97
N GLN A 471 5.87 13.76 -32.87
CA GLN A 471 6.94 14.74 -32.96
C GLN A 471 8.30 14.08 -33.27
N PRO A 472 9.15 14.72 -34.10
CA PRO A 472 10.46 14.17 -34.46
C PRO A 472 11.37 13.89 -33.25
N HIS A 473 11.31 14.71 -32.19
CA HIS A 473 12.10 14.47 -30.98
C HIS A 473 11.59 13.28 -30.16
N VAL A 474 10.30 12.96 -30.23
CA VAL A 474 9.74 11.77 -29.58
C VAL A 474 10.12 10.52 -30.34
N GLU A 475 10.04 10.54 -31.68
CA GLU A 475 10.54 9.44 -32.52
C GLU A 475 12.03 9.17 -32.25
N ARG A 476 12.83 10.24 -32.16
CA ARG A 476 14.25 10.15 -31.77
C ARG A 476 14.44 9.53 -30.39
N PHE A 477 13.68 9.98 -29.39
CA PHE A 477 13.72 9.43 -28.04
C PHE A 477 13.40 7.94 -28.02
N VAL A 478 12.33 7.53 -28.71
CA VAL A 478 11.90 6.12 -28.81
C VAL A 478 12.96 5.26 -29.49
N ASN A 479 13.58 5.74 -30.57
CA ASN A 479 14.58 4.97 -31.31
C ASN A 479 15.91 4.86 -30.56
N GLU A 480 16.45 5.97 -30.05
CA GLU A 480 17.76 5.98 -29.41
C GLU A 480 17.76 5.29 -28.03
N ARG A 481 16.63 5.34 -27.29
CA ARG A 481 16.55 4.70 -25.96
C ARG A 481 16.56 3.18 -26.01
N GLN A 482 16.25 2.55 -27.14
CA GLN A 482 16.15 1.07 -27.23
C GLN A 482 17.44 0.36 -26.82
N ALA A 483 18.60 0.96 -27.10
CA ALA A 483 19.90 0.40 -26.70
C ALA A 483 20.27 0.66 -25.24
N MET A 484 19.50 1.50 -24.54
CA MET A 484 19.79 1.97 -23.18
C MET A 484 18.83 1.38 -22.14
N VAL A 485 17.76 0.70 -22.57
CA VAL A 485 16.64 0.28 -21.73
C VAL A 485 16.45 -1.24 -21.83
N LEU A 486 16.36 -1.90 -20.68
CA LEU A 486 16.02 -3.32 -20.53
C LEU A 486 14.51 -3.57 -20.53
N ALA A 487 13.75 -2.68 -19.89
CA ALA A 487 12.29 -2.79 -19.78
C ALA A 487 11.63 -1.41 -19.78
N THR A 488 10.43 -1.33 -20.35
CA THR A 488 9.58 -0.13 -20.34
C THR A 488 8.20 -0.52 -19.87
N ASN A 489 7.75 0.08 -18.76
CA ASN A 489 6.40 -0.09 -18.22
C ASN A 489 5.66 1.24 -18.32
N VAL A 490 4.48 1.24 -18.94
CA VAL A 490 3.67 2.45 -19.15
C VAL A 490 2.38 2.31 -18.35
N ILE A 491 2.04 3.35 -17.59
CA ILE A 491 0.84 3.42 -16.75
C ILE A 491 0.05 4.67 -17.14
N GLU A 492 -1.20 4.51 -17.54
CA GLU A 492 -2.12 5.62 -17.81
C GLU A 492 -2.70 6.18 -16.51
N LEU A 493 -2.85 7.51 -16.43
CA LEU A 493 -3.23 8.22 -15.22
C LEU A 493 -4.43 9.14 -15.45
N ASN A 494 -5.31 9.20 -14.44
CA ASN A 494 -6.39 10.17 -14.34
C ASN A 494 -6.08 11.21 -13.24
N VAL A 495 -6.25 12.50 -13.54
CA VAL A 495 -6.05 13.57 -12.55
C VAL A 495 -7.33 13.88 -11.80
N ASN A 496 -7.44 13.36 -10.57
CA ASN A 496 -8.59 13.59 -9.71
C ASN A 496 -8.54 14.95 -8.98
N ALA A 497 -7.34 15.38 -8.58
CA ALA A 497 -7.08 16.65 -7.93
C ALA A 497 -5.61 17.05 -8.18
N ALA A 498 -5.36 18.35 -8.34
CA ALA A 498 -4.00 18.85 -8.55
C ALA A 498 -3.81 20.23 -7.92
N LYS A 499 -2.60 20.46 -7.39
CA LYS A 499 -2.07 21.80 -7.11
C LYS A 499 -0.93 22.04 -8.08
N VAL A 500 -1.13 22.96 -9.01
CA VAL A 500 -0.11 23.31 -10.00
C VAL A 500 0.55 24.60 -9.57
N VAL A 501 1.86 24.54 -9.35
CA VAL A 501 2.72 25.71 -9.15
C VAL A 501 3.90 25.54 -10.10
N PRO A 502 4.30 26.57 -10.86
CA PRO A 502 5.50 26.49 -11.67
C PRO A 502 6.70 26.06 -10.81
N LEU A 503 7.47 25.09 -11.30
CA LEU A 503 8.70 24.69 -10.63
C LEU A 503 9.67 25.88 -10.63
N PRO A 504 10.43 26.11 -9.54
CA PRO A 504 11.48 27.14 -9.55
C PRO A 504 12.53 26.80 -10.62
N THR A 505 12.51 27.53 -11.73
CA THR A 505 13.54 27.43 -12.77
C THR A 505 14.71 28.35 -12.45
N VAL A 506 15.93 27.83 -12.52
CA VAL A 506 17.15 28.63 -12.51
C VAL A 506 17.30 29.28 -13.88
N THR A 507 17.24 30.60 -13.96
CA THR A 507 17.68 31.35 -15.15
C THR A 507 19.21 31.28 -15.22
N TYR A 508 19.73 30.64 -16.26
CA TYR A 508 21.15 30.68 -16.63
C TYR A 508 21.46 31.89 -17.50
#